data_AF-A0A1N6QWM5-F1
#
_entry.id   AF-A0A1N6QWM5-F1
#
_cell.length_a   1.000
_cell.length_b   1.000
_cell.length_c   1.000
_cell.angle_alpha   90.00
_cell.angle_beta   90.00
_cell.angle_gamma   90.00
#
_symmetry.space_group_name_H-M   'P 1'
#
loop_
_entity.id
_entity.type
_entity.pdbx_description
1 polymer ?
#
loop_
_entity_poly.entity_id
_entity_poly.type
_entity_poly.pdbx_seq_one_letter_code
_entity_poly.pdbx_strand_id
1 'polypeptide(L)'
;MSPDLSWLSALHDIHPGPLPGEANRLPALGMCAAALLALMLALHLLRVMTQRLYWRYHSQELPWDELHDALRELSAKRWPELAALPTAAWLGALDTLTGSQLQRWQPQWDGWRFGPMPPGPISRDQLDGALRPVFRALFPLWPSTRSQVASSGGRR
;
A
#
# COMPACT_ATOMS: atom_id res chain seq x y z
N MET A 1 72.02 -38.70 -5.91
CA MET A 1 71.77 -37.38 -6.53
C MET A 1 70.36 -36.99 -6.14
N SER A 2 70.22 -36.11 -5.16
CA SER A 2 68.89 -35.69 -4.67
C SER A 2 68.37 -34.59 -5.59
N PRO A 3 67.12 -34.66 -6.08
CA PRO A 3 66.57 -33.62 -6.92
C PRO A 3 66.41 -32.33 -6.12
N ASP A 4 66.81 -31.23 -6.73
CA ASP A 4 66.72 -29.89 -6.17
C ASP A 4 65.25 -29.44 -6.23
N LEU A 5 64.60 -29.40 -5.07
CA LEU A 5 63.16 -29.07 -4.91
C LEU A 5 62.94 -27.58 -4.65
N SER A 6 63.95 -26.72 -4.89
CA SER A 6 63.86 -25.26 -4.77
C SER A 6 62.78 -24.63 -5.68
N TRP A 7 62.37 -25.34 -6.74
CA TRP A 7 61.25 -24.94 -7.58
C TRP A 7 59.87 -25.10 -6.90
N LEU A 8 59.72 -25.97 -5.89
CA LEU A 8 58.49 -26.09 -5.10
C LEU A 8 58.27 -24.89 -4.18
N SER A 9 59.35 -24.30 -3.63
CA SER A 9 59.27 -23.02 -2.92
C SER A 9 58.88 -21.87 -3.84
N ALA A 10 59.36 -21.86 -5.10
CA ALA A 10 58.95 -20.88 -6.10
C ALA A 10 57.48 -21.03 -6.54
N LEU A 11 56.91 -22.24 -6.41
CA LEU A 11 55.51 -22.50 -6.73
C LEU A 11 54.55 -22.09 -5.59
N HIS A 12 54.99 -22.13 -4.34
CA HIS A 12 54.21 -21.69 -3.18
C HIS A 12 54.05 -20.16 -3.13
N ASP A 13 55.01 -19.43 -3.71
CA ASP A 13 54.99 -17.96 -3.83
C ASP A 13 54.05 -17.44 -4.93
N ILE A 14 53.40 -18.32 -5.70
CA ILE A 14 52.30 -17.97 -6.60
C ILE A 14 50.96 -18.03 -5.85
N HIS A 15 50.95 -17.62 -4.58
CA HIS A 15 49.71 -17.14 -3.98
C HIS A 15 49.57 -15.68 -4.41
N PRO A 16 48.64 -15.35 -5.33
CA PRO A 16 48.39 -13.95 -5.65
C PRO A 16 48.00 -13.26 -4.34
N GLY A 17 48.84 -12.32 -3.89
CA GLY A 17 48.47 -11.38 -2.83
C GLY A 17 47.17 -10.66 -3.24
N PRO A 18 46.38 -10.19 -2.27
CA PRO A 18 45.07 -9.61 -2.55
C PRO A 18 45.22 -8.52 -3.60
N LEU A 19 44.42 -8.61 -4.66
CA LEU A 19 44.46 -7.68 -5.77
C LEU A 19 44.27 -6.26 -5.22
N PRO A 20 45.09 -5.26 -5.62
CA PRO A 20 44.84 -3.87 -5.25
C PRO A 20 43.51 -3.43 -5.90
N GLY A 21 42.42 -3.57 -5.15
CA GLY A 21 41.03 -3.47 -5.61
C GLY A 21 40.06 -4.45 -4.91
N GLU A 22 40.57 -5.40 -4.12
CA GLU A 22 39.79 -6.25 -3.20
C GLU A 22 39.53 -5.58 -1.85
N ALA A 23 40.29 -4.53 -1.51
CA ALA A 23 40.07 -3.75 -0.31
C ALA A 23 38.79 -2.92 -0.45
N ASN A 24 37.77 -3.31 0.31
CA ASN A 24 36.58 -2.51 0.64
C ASN A 24 35.43 -2.46 -0.39
N ARG A 25 35.14 -3.56 -1.10
CA ARG A 25 33.87 -3.69 -1.85
C ARG A 25 32.64 -3.85 -0.96
N LEU A 26 32.82 -4.34 0.28
CA LEU A 26 31.75 -4.53 1.25
C LEU A 26 30.94 -3.25 1.56
N PRO A 27 31.57 -2.09 1.89
CA PRO A 27 30.82 -0.85 2.07
C PRO A 27 30.18 -0.34 0.78
N ALA A 28 30.83 -0.50 -0.37
CA ALA A 28 30.25 -0.11 -1.66
C ALA A 28 28.99 -0.95 -1.99
N LEU A 29 29.05 -2.27 -1.78
CA LEU A 29 27.90 -3.16 -1.91
C LEU A 29 26.82 -2.84 -0.87
N GLY A 30 27.21 -2.49 0.36
CA GLY A 30 26.29 -2.02 1.40
C GLY A 30 25.56 -0.74 1.00
N MET A 31 26.26 0.24 0.42
CA MET A 31 25.68 1.47 -0.11
C MET A 31 24.76 1.18 -1.31
N CYS A 32 25.16 0.30 -2.23
CA CYS A 32 24.30 -0.13 -3.34
C CYS A 32 23.02 -0.82 -2.83
N ALA A 33 23.13 -1.72 -1.85
CA ALA A 33 21.98 -2.39 -1.25
C ALA A 33 21.07 -1.41 -0.51
N ALA A 34 21.63 -0.46 0.25
CA ALA A 34 20.88 0.59 0.93
C ALA A 34 20.17 1.52 -0.07
N ALA A 35 20.85 1.91 -1.16
CA ALA A 35 20.26 2.72 -2.23
C ALA A 35 19.14 1.98 -2.95
N LEU A 36 19.29 0.68 -3.21
CA LEU A 36 18.24 -0.15 -3.79
C LEU A 36 17.02 -0.25 -2.86
N LEU A 37 17.24 -0.49 -1.56
CA LEU A 37 16.19 -0.50 -0.56
C LEU A 37 15.47 0.84 -0.47
N ALA A 38 16.22 1.94 -0.44
CA ALA A 38 15.67 3.28 -0.43
C ALA A 38 14.84 3.56 -1.71
N LEU A 39 15.31 3.12 -2.87
CA LEU A 39 14.58 3.24 -4.13
C LEU A 39 13.29 2.42 -4.12
N MET A 40 13.34 1.16 -3.68
CA MET A 40 12.14 0.32 -3.55
C MET A 40 11.11 0.95 -2.62
N LEU A 41 11.57 1.50 -1.49
CA LEU A 41 10.71 2.21 -0.54
C LEU A 41 10.11 3.47 -1.18
N ALA A 42 10.93 4.29 -1.85
CA ALA A 42 10.48 5.50 -2.53
C ALA A 42 9.43 5.21 -3.62
N LEU A 43 9.66 4.18 -4.44
CA LEU A 43 8.70 3.72 -5.46
C LEU A 43 7.40 3.20 -4.81
N HIS A 44 7.51 2.46 -3.71
CA HIS A 44 6.34 1.99 -2.97
C HIS A 44 5.52 3.17 -2.44
N LEU A 45 6.18 4.15 -1.80
CA LEU A 45 5.53 5.36 -1.28
C LEU A 45 4.90 6.18 -2.42
N LEU A 46 5.60 6.36 -3.54
CA LEU A 46 5.09 7.06 -4.72
C LEU A 46 3.86 6.37 -5.30
N ARG A 47 3.88 5.04 -5.40
CA ARG A 47 2.72 4.26 -5.86
C ARG A 47 1.52 4.43 -4.94
N VAL A 48 1.73 4.38 -3.62
CA VAL A 48 0.64 4.59 -2.66
C VAL A 48 0.12 6.03 -2.72
N MET A 49 0.99 7.02 -2.88
CA MET A 49 0.56 8.43 -3.01
C MET A 49 -0.20 8.70 -4.30
N THR A 50 0.25 8.16 -5.44
CA THR A 50 -0.43 8.32 -6.73
C THR A 50 -1.79 7.63 -6.74
N GLN A 51 -1.89 6.40 -6.23
CA GLN A 51 -3.17 5.72 -6.04
C GLN A 51 -4.09 6.51 -5.12
N ARG A 52 -3.55 7.09 -4.04
CA ARG A 52 -4.32 7.93 -3.13
C ARG A 52 -4.85 9.20 -3.80
N LEU A 53 -4.03 9.90 -4.57
CA LEU A 53 -4.46 11.10 -5.29
C LEU A 53 -5.50 10.74 -6.35
N TYR A 54 -5.25 9.66 -7.11
CA TYR A 54 -6.22 9.14 -8.07
C TYR A 54 -7.57 8.88 -7.41
N TRP A 55 -7.61 8.10 -6.33
CA TRP A 55 -8.85 7.83 -5.61
C TRP A 55 -9.49 9.08 -5.03
N ARG A 56 -8.71 10.02 -4.47
CA ARG A 56 -9.26 11.26 -3.90
C ARG A 56 -9.91 12.17 -4.95
N TYR A 57 -9.36 12.24 -6.16
CA TYR A 57 -9.88 13.10 -7.21
C TYR A 57 -10.93 12.40 -8.07
N HIS A 58 -10.68 11.15 -8.47
CA HIS A 58 -11.57 10.44 -9.39
C HIS A 58 -12.73 9.74 -8.71
N SER A 59 -12.67 9.39 -7.41
CA SER A 59 -13.79 8.69 -6.76
C SER A 59 -15.07 9.51 -6.75
N GLN A 60 -15.01 10.82 -6.93
CA GLN A 60 -16.19 11.68 -6.99
C GLN A 60 -16.85 11.68 -8.36
N GLU A 61 -16.06 11.45 -9.41
CA GLU A 61 -16.50 11.48 -10.81
C GLU A 61 -16.81 10.07 -11.35
N LEU A 62 -16.30 9.04 -10.68
CA LEU A 62 -16.50 7.63 -11.03
C LEU A 62 -17.98 7.23 -10.98
N PRO A 63 -18.50 6.60 -12.05
CA PRO A 63 -19.76 5.87 -12.04
C PRO A 63 -19.83 4.90 -10.86
N TRP A 64 -21.04 4.70 -10.31
CA TRP A 64 -21.19 3.94 -9.07
C TRP A 64 -20.87 2.46 -9.22
N ASP A 65 -21.19 1.88 -10.37
CA ASP A 65 -20.84 0.53 -10.78
C ASP A 65 -19.31 0.33 -10.81
N GLU A 66 -18.59 1.25 -11.45
CA GLU A 66 -17.11 1.23 -11.48
C GLU A 66 -16.51 1.39 -10.09
N LEU A 67 -17.03 2.30 -9.27
CA LEU A 67 -16.59 2.50 -7.89
C LEU A 67 -16.81 1.23 -7.04
N HIS A 68 -17.95 0.57 -7.19
CA HIS A 68 -18.23 -0.69 -6.51
C HIS A 68 -17.25 -1.79 -6.91
N ASP A 69 -17.03 -1.98 -8.21
CA ASP A 69 -16.18 -3.06 -8.72
C ASP A 69 -14.73 -2.85 -8.30
N ALA A 70 -14.26 -1.61 -8.34
CA ALA A 70 -12.94 -1.28 -7.84
C ALA A 70 -12.82 -1.47 -6.32
N LEU A 71 -13.83 -1.10 -5.51
CA LEU A 71 -13.84 -1.38 -4.07
C LEU A 71 -13.83 -2.89 -3.79
N ARG A 72 -14.55 -3.68 -4.58
CA ARG A 72 -14.54 -5.14 -4.51
C ARG A 72 -13.16 -5.71 -4.80
N GLU A 73 -12.53 -5.26 -5.89
CA GLU A 73 -11.20 -5.73 -6.26
C GLU A 73 -10.15 -5.34 -5.21
N LEU A 74 -10.19 -4.09 -4.72
CA LEU A 74 -9.25 -3.60 -3.72
C LEU A 74 -9.43 -4.30 -2.37
N SER A 75 -10.67 -4.49 -1.93
CA SER A 75 -10.97 -5.22 -0.70
C SER A 75 -10.58 -6.69 -0.81
N ALA A 76 -10.81 -7.35 -1.94
CA ALA A 76 -10.36 -8.72 -2.18
C ALA A 76 -8.83 -8.86 -2.19
N LYS A 77 -8.10 -7.87 -2.73
CA LYS A 77 -6.62 -7.85 -2.68
C LYS A 77 -6.08 -7.74 -1.26
N ARG A 78 -6.77 -7.01 -0.39
CA ARG A 78 -6.35 -6.80 1.01
C ARG A 78 -6.83 -7.91 1.94
N TRP A 79 -8.06 -8.36 1.75
CA TRP A 79 -8.79 -9.37 2.53
C TRP A 79 -9.42 -10.38 1.55
N PRO A 80 -8.68 -11.43 1.17
CA PRO A 80 -9.13 -12.42 0.18
C PRO A 80 -10.45 -13.09 0.54
N GLU A 81 -10.74 -13.27 1.83
CA GLU A 81 -11.98 -13.83 2.37
C GLU A 81 -13.24 -13.06 1.95
N LEU A 82 -13.11 -11.77 1.61
CA LEU A 82 -14.23 -10.93 1.19
C LEU A 82 -14.65 -11.15 -0.27
N ALA A 83 -13.81 -11.79 -1.09
CA ALA A 83 -14.03 -11.92 -2.53
C ALA A 83 -15.31 -12.70 -2.87
N ALA A 84 -15.60 -13.76 -2.12
CA ALA A 84 -16.74 -14.64 -2.37
C ALA A 84 -18.04 -14.20 -1.69
N LEU A 85 -18.00 -13.14 -0.87
CA LEU A 85 -19.18 -12.72 -0.11
C LEU A 85 -20.21 -12.03 -1.00
N PRO A 86 -21.53 -12.24 -0.79
CA PRO A 86 -22.56 -11.42 -1.42
C PRO A 86 -22.49 -9.98 -0.91
N THR A 87 -23.01 -9.01 -1.67
CA THR A 87 -22.85 -7.56 -1.40
C THR A 87 -23.24 -7.16 0.02
N ALA A 88 -24.38 -7.63 0.53
CA ALA A 88 -24.80 -7.31 1.90
C ALA A 88 -23.83 -7.83 2.97
N ALA A 89 -23.36 -9.06 2.84
CA ALA A 89 -22.38 -9.64 3.76
C ALA A 89 -21.01 -8.97 3.63
N TRP A 90 -20.63 -8.60 2.40
CA TRP A 90 -19.41 -7.86 2.11
C TRP A 90 -19.40 -6.48 2.78
N LEU A 91 -20.49 -5.70 2.70
CA LEU A 91 -20.58 -4.40 3.37
C LEU A 91 -20.51 -4.52 4.90
N GLY A 92 -21.23 -5.50 5.48
CA GLY A 92 -21.16 -5.75 6.93
C GLY A 92 -19.75 -6.17 7.40
N ALA A 93 -19.06 -6.97 6.60
CA ALA A 93 -17.67 -7.34 6.88
C ALA A 93 -16.72 -6.14 6.79
N LEU A 94 -16.90 -5.27 5.78
CA LEU A 94 -16.13 -4.01 5.69
C LEU A 94 -16.36 -3.08 6.87
N ASP A 95 -17.60 -2.97 7.35
CA ASP A 95 -17.94 -2.19 8.55
C ASP A 95 -17.22 -2.72 9.77
N THR A 96 -17.16 -4.05 9.92
CA THR A 96 -16.44 -4.70 11.03
C THR A 96 -14.93 -4.48 10.95
N LEU A 97 -14.35 -4.56 9.75
CA LEU A 97 -12.91 -4.47 9.54
C LEU A 97 -12.38 -3.03 9.62
N THR A 98 -13.20 -2.05 9.26
CA THR A 98 -12.74 -0.66 9.06
C THR A 98 -13.43 0.34 9.97
N GLY A 99 -14.48 -0.07 10.69
CA GLY A 99 -15.34 0.83 11.46
C GLY A 99 -16.19 1.75 10.56
N SER A 100 -16.37 1.39 9.29
CA SER A 100 -17.27 2.09 8.39
C SER A 100 -18.74 1.85 8.78
N GLN A 101 -19.64 2.62 8.18
CA GLN A 101 -21.09 2.45 8.28
C GLN A 101 -21.67 2.35 6.87
N LEU A 102 -21.16 1.42 6.06
CA LEU A 102 -21.60 1.18 4.70
C LEU A 102 -22.87 0.32 4.65
N GLN A 103 -23.08 -0.58 5.61
CA GLN A 103 -24.25 -1.46 5.65
C GLN A 103 -25.58 -0.69 5.70
N ARG A 104 -25.60 0.52 6.27
CA ARG A 104 -26.80 1.38 6.28
C ARG A 104 -27.28 1.76 4.88
N TRP A 105 -26.37 1.75 3.90
CA TRP A 105 -26.66 2.10 2.52
C TRP A 105 -27.10 0.88 1.70
N GLN A 106 -27.09 -0.33 2.26
CA GLN A 106 -27.47 -1.57 1.57
C GLN A 106 -28.78 -1.45 0.76
N PRO A 107 -29.88 -0.84 1.27
CA PRO A 107 -31.12 -0.74 0.51
C PRO A 107 -30.98 0.15 -0.74
N GLN A 108 -30.14 1.18 -0.68
CA GLN A 108 -29.89 2.07 -1.81
C GLN A 108 -28.77 1.54 -2.70
N TRP A 109 -27.88 0.71 -2.16
CA TRP A 109 -26.69 0.19 -2.81
C TRP A 109 -27.01 -0.60 -4.08
N ASP A 110 -27.99 -1.49 -4.00
CA ASP A 110 -28.46 -2.28 -5.14
C ASP A 110 -29.18 -1.40 -6.18
N GLY A 111 -29.92 -0.40 -5.71
CA GLY A 111 -30.59 0.58 -6.57
C GLY A 111 -29.62 1.49 -7.32
N TRP A 112 -28.47 1.82 -6.74
CA TRP A 112 -27.43 2.59 -7.42
C TRP A 112 -26.62 1.75 -8.40
N ARG A 113 -26.47 0.44 -8.13
CA ARG A 113 -25.68 -0.47 -8.99
C ARG A 113 -26.47 -0.94 -10.21
N PHE A 114 -27.76 -1.26 -10.03
CA PHE A 114 -28.58 -1.88 -11.06
C PHE A 114 -29.73 -1.00 -11.53
N GLY A 115 -29.97 0.13 -10.86
CA GLY A 115 -31.06 1.04 -11.16
C GLY A 115 -30.62 2.31 -11.90
N PRO A 116 -31.58 3.08 -12.43
CA PRO A 116 -31.32 4.30 -13.18
C PRO A 116 -31.01 5.51 -12.30
N MET A 117 -31.01 5.35 -10.98
CA MET A 117 -30.94 6.47 -10.04
C MET A 117 -29.55 6.53 -9.39
N PRO A 118 -28.66 7.44 -9.83
CA PRO A 118 -27.42 7.67 -9.13
C PRO A 118 -27.69 8.23 -7.71
N PRO A 119 -26.75 8.06 -6.76
CA PRO A 119 -26.86 8.71 -5.46
C PRO A 119 -27.00 10.22 -5.64
N GLY A 120 -28.02 10.82 -5.02
CA GLY A 120 -28.13 12.28 -4.98
C GLY A 120 -26.91 12.91 -4.30
N PRO A 121 -26.64 14.20 -4.52
CA PRO A 121 -25.41 14.86 -4.03
C PRO A 121 -25.23 14.76 -2.51
N ILE A 122 -26.33 14.89 -1.74
CA ILE A 122 -26.32 14.74 -0.28
C ILE A 122 -25.97 13.30 0.14
N SER A 123 -26.43 12.30 -0.62
CA SER A 123 -26.08 10.90 -0.38
C SER A 123 -24.63 10.62 -0.74
N ARG A 124 -24.06 11.29 -1.76
CA ARG A 124 -22.66 11.12 -2.16
C ARG A 124 -21.68 11.63 -1.10
N ASP A 125 -21.92 12.79 -0.51
CA ASP A 125 -21.04 13.33 0.55
C ASP A 125 -21.02 12.44 1.80
N GLN A 126 -22.19 11.95 2.21
CA GLN A 126 -22.29 11.04 3.36
C GLN A 126 -21.63 9.69 3.08
N LEU A 127 -21.74 9.22 1.85
CA LEU A 127 -21.12 7.98 1.39
C LEU A 127 -19.59 8.12 1.29
N ASP A 128 -19.07 9.24 0.79
CA ASP A 128 -17.64 9.57 0.82
C ASP A 128 -17.12 9.65 2.27
N GLY A 129 -17.96 10.10 3.20
CA GLY A 129 -17.72 10.00 4.64
C GLY A 129 -17.55 8.55 5.12
N ALA A 130 -18.44 7.66 4.68
CA ALA A 130 -18.41 6.23 5.04
C ALA A 130 -17.32 5.43 4.32
N LEU A 131 -16.90 5.83 3.11
CA LEU A 131 -15.83 5.19 2.34
C LEU A 131 -14.43 5.59 2.81
N ARG A 132 -14.27 6.78 3.41
CA ARG A 132 -12.99 7.24 3.98
C ARG A 132 -12.28 6.23 4.91
N PRO A 133 -12.95 5.64 5.93
CA PRO A 133 -12.32 4.62 6.76
C PRO A 133 -11.92 3.37 5.97
N VAL A 134 -12.71 2.98 4.97
CA VAL A 134 -12.37 1.86 4.07
C VAL A 134 -11.12 2.16 3.26
N PHE A 135 -11.06 3.32 2.60
CA PHE A 135 -9.86 3.73 1.86
C PHE A 135 -8.63 3.84 2.75
N ARG A 136 -8.79 4.29 4.00
CA ARG A 136 -7.69 4.31 4.96
C ARG A 136 -7.18 2.91 5.34
N ALA A 137 -8.08 1.93 5.44
CA ALA A 137 -7.71 0.56 5.73
C ALA A 137 -7.09 -0.16 4.51
N LEU A 138 -7.57 0.16 3.30
CA LEU A 138 -7.01 -0.32 2.03
C LEU A 138 -5.65 0.33 1.70
N PHE A 139 -5.48 1.59 2.08
CA PHE A 139 -4.27 2.38 1.86
C PHE A 139 -3.71 2.87 3.21
N PRO A 140 -2.91 2.07 3.94
CA PRO A 140 -2.48 2.38 5.31
C PRO A 140 -1.66 3.67 5.49
N LEU A 141 -1.15 4.26 4.40
CA LEU A 141 -0.50 5.58 4.40
C LEU A 141 -1.48 6.74 4.16
N TRP A 142 -2.79 6.49 4.22
CA TRP A 142 -3.80 7.54 4.20
C TRP A 142 -3.71 8.35 5.50
N PRO A 143 -3.50 9.67 5.44
CA PRO A 143 -3.43 10.49 6.64
C PRO A 143 -4.80 10.41 7.29
N SER A 144 -4.84 10.01 8.56
CA SER A 144 -5.91 10.50 9.40
C SER A 144 -5.84 12.01 9.30
N THR A 145 -6.89 12.64 8.78
CA THR A 145 -7.36 13.87 9.41
C THR A 145 -7.65 13.50 10.87
N ARG A 146 -6.58 13.47 11.68
CA ARG A 146 -6.69 13.58 13.11
C ARG A 146 -7.11 15.03 13.26
N SER A 147 -8.43 15.22 13.23
CA SER A 147 -9.07 16.47 13.58
C SER A 147 -8.42 16.90 14.87
N GLN A 148 -7.56 17.89 14.78
CA GLN A 148 -7.13 18.67 15.91
C GLN A 148 -8.36 19.48 16.31
N VAL A 149 -9.36 18.79 16.87
CA VAL A 149 -10.26 19.37 17.85
C VAL A 149 -9.35 19.55 19.06
N ALA A 150 -8.48 20.56 18.95
CA ALA A 150 -7.97 21.24 20.10
C ALA A 150 -9.22 21.73 20.81
N SER A 151 -9.61 20.97 21.82
CA SER A 151 -9.91 21.48 23.16
C SER A 151 -9.59 22.97 23.31
N SER A 152 -10.45 23.84 22.76
CA SER A 152 -10.73 25.15 23.34
C SER A 152 -11.92 25.00 24.28
N GLY A 153 -11.86 23.98 25.13
CA GLY A 153 -12.64 23.87 26.33
C GLY A 153 -11.70 24.17 27.49
N GLY A 154 -11.77 25.40 28.00
CA GLY A 154 -11.26 25.74 29.32
C GLY A 154 -10.42 27.01 29.39
N ARG A 155 -11.05 28.15 29.65
CA ARG A 155 -11.17 28.64 31.04
C ARG A 155 -11.87 30.02 31.11
N ARG A 156 -12.87 30.04 32.00
CA ARG A 156 -13.51 31.17 32.69
C ARG A 156 -14.57 31.94 31.92
#